data_AF-A0A914MWH5-F1
#
_entry.id   AF-A0A914MWH5-F1
#
_cell.length_a   1.000
_cell.length_b   1.000
_cell.length_c   1.000
_cell.angle_alpha   90.00
_cell.angle_beta   90.00
_cell.angle_gamma   90.00
#
_symmetry.space_group_name_H-M   'P 1'
#
loop_
_entity.id
_entity.type
_entity.pdbx_description
1 polymer ?
#
loop_
_entity_poly.entity_id
_entity_poly.type
_entity_poly.pdbx_seq_one_letter_code
_entity_poly.pdbx_strand_id
1 'polypeptide(L)' 'MESSGIPSKIHVSESARSQAIKTNPSFLFTERGNIEMKGKGMMRTNFLERNDRKSVWEICDRPRQAHQSIDGYQV' A
#
# COMPACT_ATOMS: atom_id res chain seq x y z
N MET A 1 10.84 0.81 6.77
CA MET A 1 9.72 0.00 6.24
C MET A 1 10.26 -1.11 5.38
N GLU A 2 10.98 -0.81 4.29
CA GLU A 2 11.57 -1.82 3.39
C GLU A 2 12.43 -2.88 4.09
N SER A 3 13.36 -2.47 4.97
CA SER A 3 14.26 -3.39 5.69
C SER A 3 13.56 -4.42 6.59
N SER A 4 12.30 -4.16 6.95
CA SER A 4 11.48 -5.04 7.79
C SER A 4 10.25 -5.53 7.01
N GLY A 5 10.21 -5.33 5.70
CA GLY A 5 9.09 -5.65 4.83
C GLY A 5 8.90 -7.15 4.64
N ILE A 6 7.75 -7.52 4.07
CA ILE A 6 7.48 -8.89 3.63
C ILE A 6 7.41 -8.86 2.10
N PRO A 7 8.06 -9.80 1.39
CA PRO A 7 7.94 -9.89 -0.06
C PRO A 7 6.48 -9.86 -0.53
N SER A 8 6.24 -9.15 -1.63
CA SER A 8 4.90 -8.97 -2.21
C SER A 8 3.88 -8.26 -1.30
N LYS A 9 4.32 -7.56 -0.25
CA LYS A 9 3.47 -6.69 0.57
C LYS A 9 4.04 -5.28 0.67
N ILE A 10 3.17 -4.29 0.46
CA ILE A 10 3.56 -2.89 0.58
C ILE A 10 3.44 -2.49 2.05
N HIS A 11 4.58 -2.42 2.75
CA HIS A 11 4.65 -2.08 4.17
C HIS A 11 4.68 -0.58 4.40
N VAL A 12 3.73 -0.04 5.17
CA VAL A 12 3.57 1.41 5.40
C VAL A 12 3.52 1.75 6.88
N SER A 13 3.98 2.96 7.21
CA SER A 13 3.84 3.52 8.56
C SER A 13 2.38 3.84 8.87
N GLU A 14 2.06 3.98 10.16
CA GLU A 14 0.77 4.52 10.58
C GLU A 14 0.50 5.92 9.99
N SER A 15 1.49 6.81 9.99
CA SER A 15 1.36 8.15 9.41
C SER A 15 1.00 8.13 7.92
N ALA A 16 1.64 7.24 7.14
CA ALA A 16 1.35 7.08 5.72
C ALA A 16 -0.07 6.53 5.48
N ARG A 17 -0.50 5.55 6.28
CA ARG A 17 -1.88 5.03 6.26
C ARG A 17 -2.89 6.16 6.51
N SER A 18 -2.71 6.94 7.57
CA SER A 18 -3.65 8.02 7.94
C SER A 18 -3.79 9.06 6.84
N GLN A 19 -2.67 9.47 6.23
CA GLN A 19 -2.68 10.43 5.13
C GLN A 19 -3.31 9.84 3.87
N ALA A 20 -3.00 8.58 3.53
CA ALA A 20 -3.59 7.90 2.39
C ALA A 20 -5.12 7.80 2.50
N ILE A 21 -5.65 7.43 3.67
CA ILE A 21 -7.10 7.37 3.91
C ILE A 21 -7.76 8.75 3.80
N LYS A 22 -7.09 9.80 4.32
CA LYS A 22 -7.58 11.19 4.24
C LYS A 22 -7.69 11.67 2.80
N THR A 23 -6.74 11.32 1.94
CA THR A 23 -6.73 11.74 0.53
C THR A 23 -7.59 10.84 -0.35
N ASN A 24 -7.65 9.54 -0.06
CA ASN A 24 -8.43 8.57 -0.81
C ASN A 24 -8.94 7.46 0.15
N PRO A 25 -10.22 7.51 0.56
CA PRO A 25 -10.77 6.56 1.52
C PRO A 25 -10.95 5.13 0.97
N SER A 26 -10.74 4.92 -0.34
CA SER A 26 -10.83 3.59 -0.97
C SER A 26 -9.60 2.71 -0.79
N PHE A 27 -8.55 3.21 -0.15
CA PHE A 27 -7.41 2.37 0.21
C PHE A 27 -7.73 1.47 1.40
N LEU A 28 -7.50 0.17 1.21
CA LEU A 28 -7.67 -0.85 2.23
C LEU A 28 -6.32 -1.28 2.78
N PHE A 29 -6.26 -1.38 4.11
CA PHE A 29 -5.04 -1.70 4.82
C PHE A 29 -5.28 -2.80 5.84
N THR A 30 -4.37 -3.75 5.91
CA THR A 30 -4.32 -4.77 6.96
C THR A 30 -3.33 -4.34 8.02
N GLU A 31 -3.73 -4.41 9.28
CA GLU A 31 -2.82 -4.14 10.38
C GLU A 31 -1.72 -5.20 10.46
N ARG A 32 -0.47 -4.75 10.59
CA ARG A 32 0.65 -5.64 10.94
C ARG A 32 0.86 -5.71 12.46
N GLY A 33 0.50 -4.64 13.16
CA GLY A 33 0.67 -4.47 14.60
C GLY A 33 1.91 -3.63 14.94
N ASN A 34 2.30 -3.71 16.22
CA ASN A 34 3.50 -3.07 16.74
C ASN A 34 4.72 -3.93 16.42
N ILE A 35 5.72 -3.33 15.79
CA ILE A 35 6.96 -4.01 15.41
C ILE A 35 8.17 -3.17 15.79
N GLU A 36 9.24 -3.85 16.17
CA GLU A 36 10.51 -3.19 16.47
C GLU A 36 11.17 -2.72 15.17
N MET A 37 11.41 -1.43 15.08
CA MET A 37 12.12 -0.79 13.99
C MET A 37 13.49 -0.34 14.48
N LYS A 38 14.54 -0.81 13.80
CA LYS A 38 15.93 -0.44 14.11
C LYS A 38 16.07 1.09 14.14
N GLY A 39 16.47 1.63 15.29
CA GLY A 39 16.66 3.07 15.51
C GLY A 39 15.38 3.90 15.74
N LYS A 40 14.20 3.28 15.76
CA LYS A 40 12.90 3.95 16.03
C LYS A 40 12.11 3.33 17.18
N GLY A 41 12.51 2.15 17.66
CA GLY A 41 11.80 1.41 18.69
C GLY A 41 10.53 0.77 18.16
N MET A 42 9.56 0.56 19.04
CA MET A 42 8.30 -0.09 18.71
C MET A 42 7.39 0.86 17.94
N MET A 43 6.88 0.42 16.79
CA MET A 43 6.07 1.25 15.91
C MET A 43 4.90 0.44 15.35
N ARG A 44 3.69 1.03 15.38
CA ARG A 44 2.51 0.46 14.72
C ARG A 44 2.60 0.64 13.21
N THR A 45 2.35 -0.43 12.48
CA THR A 45 2.50 -0.43 11.02
C THR A 45 1.43 -1.26 10.34
N ASN A 46 1.29 -1.07 9.03
CA ASN A 46 0.21 -1.64 8.25
C ASN A 46 0.74 -2.14 6.90
N PHE A 47 0.03 -3.06 6.27
CA PHE A 47 0.20 -3.39 4.87
C PHE A 47 -0.91 -2.73 4.04
N LEU A 48 -0.54 -2.11 2.93
CA LEU A 48 -1.51 -1.68 1.92
C LEU A 48 -1.90 -2.91 1.09
N GLU A 49 -3.19 -3.22 1.07
CA GLU A 49 -3.71 -4.41 0.38
C GLU A 49 -4.16 -4.07 -1.05
N ARG A 50 -5.03 -3.06 -1.19
CA ARG A 50 -5.60 -2.66 -2.48
C ARG A 50 -6.29 -1.30 -2.40
N ASN A 51 -6.70 -0.80 -3.56
CA ASN A 51 -7.71 0.24 -3.69
C ASN A 51 -8.98 -0.37 -4.28
N ASP A 52 -10.16 -0.11 -3.70
CA ASP A 52 -11.41 -0.70 -4.19
C ASP A 52 -11.99 0.01 -5.43
N ARG A 53 -11.58 1.26 -5.68
CA ARG A 53 -12.17 2.10 -6.74
C ARG A 53 -11.24 2.44 -7.89
N LYS A 54 -9.93 2.45 -7.66
CA LYS A 54 -8.93 2.83 -8.65
C LYS A 54 -8.03 1.67 -9.01
N SER A 55 -7.83 1.49 -10.31
CA SER A 55 -6.80 0.62 -10.88
C SER A 55 -5.40 1.15 -10.61
N VAL A 56 -4.38 0.30 -10.76
CA VAL A 56 -2.96 0.73 -10.63
C VAL A 56 -2.64 1.86 -11.62
N TRP A 57 -3.26 1.83 -12.79
CA TRP A 57 -3.09 2.80 -13.86
C TRP A 57 -3.60 4.19 -13.46
N GLU A 58 -4.79 4.26 -12.86
CA GLU A 58 -5.36 5.51 -12.35
C GLU A 58 -4.63 6.05 -11.12
N ILE A 59 -4.02 5.17 -10.33
CA ILE A 59 -3.20 5.58 -9.17
C ILE A 59 -1.85 6.14 -9.64
N CYS A 60 -1.25 5.52 -10.67
CA CYS A 60 0.02 5.95 -11.25
C CYS A 60 -0.12 7.06 -12.29
N ASP A 61 -1.34 7.52 -12.58
CA ASP A 61 -1.66 8.53 -13.59
C ASP A 61 -1.12 8.16 -14.99
N ARG A 62 -1.38 6.91 -15.40
CA ARG A 62 -0.94 6.36 -16.70
C ARG A 62 -2.10 5.70 -17.44
N PRO A 63 -2.14 5.75 -18.78
CA PRO A 63 -3.16 5.06 -19.55
C PRO A 63 -2.98 3.55 -19.47
N ARG A 64 -4.09 2.83 -19.22
CA ARG A 64 -4.16 1.37 -19.29
C ARG A 64 -4.29 0.90 -20.74
N GLN A 65 -3.50 -0.10 -21.12
CA GLN A 65 -3.64 -0.79 -22.42
C GLN A 65 -4.62 -1.96 -22.31
N ALA A 66 -5.23 -2.37 -23.42
CA ALA A 66 -6.28 -3.39 -23.43
C ALA A 66 -5.81 -4.77 -22.91
N HIS A 67 -4.53 -5.12 -23.09
CA HIS A 67 -3.95 -6.39 -22.64
C HIS A 67 -3.51 -6.39 -21.17
N GLN A 68 -3.75 -5.30 -20.44
CA GLN A 68 -3.31 -5.16 -19.05
C GLN A 68 -4.48 -5.37 -18.10
N SER A 69 -4.26 -6.09 -17.00
CA SER A 69 -5.23 -6.24 -15.92
C SER A 69 -5.37 -4.95 -15.10
N ILE A 70 -6.38 -4.89 -14.24
CA ILE A 70 -6.66 -3.71 -13.38
C ILE A 70 -5.56 -3.46 -12.35
N ASP A 71 -4.86 -4.52 -11.95
CA ASP A 71 -3.80 -4.59 -10.94
C ASP A 71 -2.39 -4.52 -11.55
N GLY A 72 -2.25 -4.52 -12.87
CA GLY A 72 -0.98 -4.21 -13.54
C GLY A 72 -0.28 -5.38 -14.22
N TYR A 73 -0.85 -6.58 -14.19
CA TYR A 73 -0.31 -7.75 -14.89
C TYR A 73 -0.66 -7.75 -16.38
N GLN A 74 0.14 -8.46 -17.17
CA GLN A 74 -0.19 -8.78 -18.56
C GLN A 74 -1.17 -9.96 -18.54
N VAL A 75 -2.26 -9.86 -19.30
CA VAL A 75 -3.26 -10.91 -19.50
C VAL A 75 -2.88 -11.78 -20.68
#